data_AF-B0EM21-F1
#
_entry.id   AF-B0EM21-F1
#
_cell.length_a   1.000
_cell.length_b   1.000
_cell.length_c   1.000
_cell.angle_alpha   90.00
_cell.angle_beta   90.00
_cell.angle_gamma   90.00
#
_symmetry.space_group_name_H-M   'P 1'
#
loop_
_entity.id
_entity.type
_entity.pdbx_description
1 polymer ?
#
loop_
_entity_poly.entity_id
_entity_poly.type
_entity_poly.pdbx_seq_one_letter_code
_entity_poly.pdbx_strand_id
1 'polypeptide(L)'
;MSSDSDDWDWDNGNDETSFRTPCLFCKEFLDIDFLLKHMNERHHISFEELYQIAQGNQYNYIKLINFIRKNKISIEEVKNFNVNFFEEIESNKYLLPIINGDGLLMVDAKWNDDDITLANTIDKMDELDDSIQQELLEIKKEDESAMSIEKKSKHSEERDD
;
A
#
# COMPACT_ATOMS: atom_id res chain seq x y z
N MET A 1 -56.64 4.24 35.93
CA MET A 1 -55.18 4.41 35.91
C MET A 1 -54.59 3.02 35.89
N SER A 2 -54.15 2.55 34.72
CA SER A 2 -53.54 1.23 34.59
C SER A 2 -52.04 1.44 34.50
N SER A 3 -51.34 0.93 35.50
CA SER A 3 -49.90 0.75 35.52
C SER A 3 -49.60 -0.40 34.59
N ASP A 4 -48.86 -0.16 33.51
CA ASP A 4 -48.15 -1.23 32.81
C ASP A 4 -46.66 -0.92 32.84
N SER A 5 -45.93 -1.93 33.27
CA SER A 5 -44.57 -1.92 33.72
C SER A 5 -43.73 -2.51 32.60
N ASP A 6 -43.42 -1.71 31.59
CA ASP A 6 -42.35 -2.08 30.66
C ASP A 6 -41.03 -1.55 31.24
N ASP A 7 -40.50 -2.40 32.11
CA ASP A 7 -39.12 -2.42 32.56
C ASP A 7 -38.24 -2.69 31.33
N TRP A 8 -37.65 -1.63 30.77
CA TRP A 8 -36.76 -1.75 29.62
C TRP A 8 -35.43 -2.29 30.14
N ASP A 9 -35.38 -3.61 30.22
CA ASP A 9 -34.22 -4.44 30.48
C ASP A 9 -33.10 -4.11 29.49
N TRP A 10 -32.32 -3.08 29.80
CA TRP A 10 -31.07 -2.76 29.11
C TRP A 10 -29.91 -3.48 29.80
N ASP A 11 -30.08 -4.79 30.08
CA ASP A 11 -28.97 -5.67 30.43
C ASP A 11 -28.86 -6.82 29.41
N ASN A 12 -27.98 -6.62 28.45
CA ASN A 12 -27.08 -7.71 28.10
C ASN A 12 -25.76 -7.12 27.60
N GLY A 13 -24.84 -6.92 28.55
CA GLY A 13 -23.43 -6.62 28.29
C GLY A 13 -22.80 -7.62 27.32
N ASN A 14 -22.74 -7.26 26.04
CA ASN A 14 -21.75 -7.75 25.10
C ASN A 14 -20.97 -6.55 24.59
N ASP A 15 -20.11 -6.06 25.47
CA ASP A 15 -19.30 -4.86 25.37
C ASP A 15 -18.12 -5.07 24.41
N GLU A 16 -18.40 -5.50 23.18
CA GLU A 16 -17.51 -5.51 22.00
C GLU A 16 -18.39 -5.53 20.74
N THR A 17 -18.97 -4.39 20.36
CA THR A 17 -19.57 -4.24 19.02
C THR A 17 -18.45 -4.24 17.99
N SER A 18 -17.91 -5.41 17.68
CA SER A 18 -16.96 -5.62 16.61
C SER A 18 -17.66 -5.25 15.29
N PHE A 19 -17.29 -4.11 14.70
CA PHE A 19 -17.88 -3.60 13.46
C PHE A 19 -17.50 -4.52 12.29
N ARG A 20 -18.30 -5.55 12.07
CA ARG A 20 -18.11 -6.50 10.98
C ARG A 20 -18.56 -5.93 9.65
N THR A 21 -17.72 -6.10 8.65
CA THR A 21 -17.93 -5.61 7.29
C THR A 21 -17.97 -6.79 6.31
N PRO A 22 -18.91 -6.81 5.35
CA PRO A 22 -18.95 -7.86 4.33
C PRO A 22 -17.72 -7.81 3.42
N CYS A 23 -17.27 -8.96 2.91
CA CYS A 23 -16.28 -9.01 1.83
C CYS A 23 -16.83 -8.43 0.53
N LEU A 24 -15.97 -7.79 -0.28
CA LEU A 24 -16.33 -7.25 -1.60
C LEU A 24 -16.74 -8.33 -2.60
N PHE A 25 -16.14 -9.52 -2.50
CA PHE A 25 -16.19 -10.55 -3.54
C PHE A 25 -16.91 -11.82 -3.11
N CYS A 26 -17.22 -11.97 -1.81
CA CYS A 26 -17.90 -13.14 -1.28
C CYS A 26 -18.91 -12.76 -0.18
N LYS A 27 -19.48 -13.78 0.51
CA LYS A 27 -20.55 -13.60 1.52
C LYS A 27 -20.03 -13.57 2.96
N GLU A 28 -18.72 -13.55 3.16
CA GLU A 28 -18.12 -13.50 4.50
C GLU A 28 -18.31 -12.12 5.15
N PHE A 29 -18.49 -12.10 6.47
CA PHE A 29 -18.59 -10.88 7.29
C PHE A 29 -17.56 -10.95 8.41
N LEU A 30 -16.60 -10.04 8.38
CA LEU A 30 -15.40 -10.10 9.20
C LEU A 30 -15.10 -8.71 9.76
N ASP A 31 -14.38 -8.65 10.88
CA ASP A 31 -13.80 -7.40 11.36
C ASP A 31 -12.74 -6.91 10.38
N ILE A 32 -12.44 -5.61 10.39
CA ILE A 32 -11.66 -4.98 9.33
C ILE A 32 -10.29 -5.65 9.12
N ASP A 33 -9.56 -5.96 10.18
CA ASP A 33 -8.24 -6.61 10.11
C ASP A 33 -8.31 -8.00 9.47
N PHE A 34 -9.32 -8.78 9.86
CA PHE A 34 -9.55 -10.11 9.29
C PHE A 34 -10.07 -10.02 7.85
N LEU A 35 -10.86 -8.99 7.52
CA LEU A 35 -11.37 -8.75 6.18
C LEU A 35 -10.24 -8.43 5.21
N LEU A 36 -9.31 -7.56 5.59
CA LEU A 36 -8.14 -7.21 4.78
C LEU A 36 -7.28 -8.46 4.51
N LYS A 37 -7.00 -9.25 5.54
CA LYS A 37 -6.30 -10.53 5.40
C LYS A 37 -7.05 -11.51 4.49
N HIS A 38 -8.36 -11.64 4.69
CA HIS A 38 -9.21 -12.51 3.88
C HIS A 38 -9.20 -12.12 2.39
N MET A 39 -9.29 -10.82 2.07
CA MET A 39 -9.20 -10.36 0.68
C MET A 39 -7.85 -10.73 0.05
N ASN A 40 -6.75 -10.57 0.78
CA ASN A 40 -5.43 -10.93 0.28
C ASN A 40 -5.28 -12.45 0.06
N GLU A 41 -5.71 -13.27 1.02
CA GLU A 41 -5.51 -14.73 0.97
C GLU A 41 -6.50 -15.45 0.04
N ARG A 42 -7.77 -15.04 0.01
CA ARG A 42 -8.83 -15.73 -0.74
C ARG A 42 -9.11 -15.12 -2.10
N HIS A 43 -8.91 -13.81 -2.23
CA HIS A 43 -9.23 -13.06 -3.44
C HIS A 43 -7.98 -12.51 -4.14
N HIS A 44 -6.78 -12.74 -3.58
CA HIS A 44 -5.50 -12.29 -4.14
C HIS A 44 -5.53 -10.81 -4.52
N ILE A 45 -6.15 -10.02 -3.66
CA ILE A 45 -6.26 -8.57 -3.79
C ILE A 45 -6.09 -7.93 -2.42
N SER A 46 -5.11 -7.06 -2.33
CA SER A 46 -4.76 -6.30 -1.14
C SER A 46 -5.46 -4.94 -1.11
N PHE A 47 -5.51 -4.33 0.08
CA PHE A 47 -5.95 -2.94 0.22
C PHE A 47 -5.08 -2.00 -0.62
N GLU A 48 -3.77 -2.22 -0.63
CA GLU A 48 -2.84 -1.39 -1.38
C GLU A 48 -3.10 -1.45 -2.88
N GLU A 49 -3.33 -2.64 -3.46
CA GLU A 49 -3.70 -2.76 -4.87
C GLU A 49 -4.99 -1.99 -5.19
N LEU A 50 -6.02 -2.09 -4.34
CA LEU A 50 -7.26 -1.32 -4.51
C LEU A 50 -7.02 0.20 -4.41
N TYR A 51 -6.14 0.61 -3.51
CA TYR A 51 -5.78 2.02 -3.33
C TYR A 51 -4.99 2.56 -4.53
N GLN A 52 -4.07 1.76 -5.10
CA GLN A 52 -3.33 2.10 -6.31
C GLN A 52 -4.25 2.17 -7.54
N ILE A 53 -5.20 1.24 -7.68
CA ILE A 53 -6.24 1.31 -8.72
C ILE A 53 -7.05 2.61 -8.59
N ALA A 54 -7.29 3.06 -7.35
CA ALA A 54 -7.91 4.34 -7.05
C ALA A 54 -6.97 5.57 -7.18
N GLN A 55 -5.80 5.42 -7.82
CA GLN A 55 -4.80 6.47 -8.01
C GLN A 55 -4.26 7.08 -6.70
N GLY A 56 -4.24 6.30 -5.62
CA GLY A 56 -3.77 6.78 -4.32
C GLY A 56 -4.65 7.87 -3.72
N ASN A 57 -5.93 7.91 -4.08
CA ASN A 57 -6.87 8.93 -3.62
C ASN A 57 -8.03 8.32 -2.82
N GLN A 58 -8.24 8.79 -1.60
CA GLN A 58 -9.28 8.27 -0.69
C GLN A 58 -10.70 8.39 -1.27
N TYR A 59 -11.01 9.50 -1.96
CA TYR A 59 -12.33 9.69 -2.58
C TYR A 59 -12.54 8.71 -3.74
N ASN A 60 -11.51 8.47 -4.55
CA ASN A 60 -11.57 7.48 -5.61
C ASN A 60 -11.68 6.07 -5.06
N TYR A 61 -11.00 5.77 -3.94
CA TYR A 61 -11.11 4.49 -3.26
C TYR A 61 -12.54 4.25 -2.76
N ILE A 62 -13.16 5.23 -2.09
CA ILE A 62 -14.57 5.18 -1.68
C ILE A 62 -15.48 4.92 -2.90
N LYS A 63 -15.25 5.62 -4.01
CA LYS A 63 -16.01 5.42 -5.26
C LYS A 63 -15.84 4.00 -5.80
N LEU A 64 -14.61 3.48 -5.82
CA LEU A 64 -14.28 2.14 -6.29
C LEU A 64 -15.00 1.07 -5.45
N ILE A 65 -14.89 1.16 -4.12
CA ILE A 65 -15.55 0.25 -3.19
C ILE A 65 -17.05 0.24 -3.43
N ASN A 66 -17.69 1.41 -3.42
CA ASN A 66 -19.13 1.50 -3.69
C ASN A 66 -19.48 0.99 -5.10
N PHE A 67 -18.65 1.24 -6.10
CA PHE A 67 -18.90 0.72 -7.45
C PHE A 67 -18.87 -0.81 -7.50
N ILE A 68 -17.89 -1.45 -6.86
CA ILE A 68 -17.79 -2.91 -6.75
C ILE A 68 -19.01 -3.47 -6.03
N ARG A 69 -19.40 -2.87 -4.89
CA ARG A 69 -20.58 -3.29 -4.11
C ARG A 69 -21.87 -3.23 -4.94
N LYS A 70 -22.05 -2.16 -5.71
CA LYS A 70 -23.26 -1.95 -6.51
C LYS A 70 -23.40 -2.95 -7.65
N ASN A 71 -22.30 -3.16 -8.36
CA ASN A 71 -22.31 -3.90 -9.63
C ASN A 71 -21.87 -5.36 -9.46
N LYS A 72 -21.37 -5.76 -8.28
CA LYS A 72 -20.87 -7.11 -7.96
C LYS A 72 -19.85 -7.61 -8.97
N ILE A 73 -18.84 -6.76 -9.19
CA ILE A 73 -17.81 -6.95 -10.20
C ILE A 73 -16.80 -8.00 -9.73
N SER A 74 -16.26 -8.76 -10.67
CA SER A 74 -15.23 -9.76 -10.41
C SER A 74 -13.86 -9.14 -10.13
N ILE A 75 -12.97 -9.92 -9.50
CA ILE A 75 -11.60 -9.47 -9.18
C ILE A 75 -10.82 -9.12 -10.44
N GLU A 76 -10.98 -9.91 -11.51
CA GLU A 76 -10.30 -9.69 -12.80
C GLU A 76 -10.71 -8.35 -13.40
N GLU A 77 -12.01 -8.06 -13.43
CA GLU A 77 -12.52 -6.77 -13.89
C GLU A 77 -12.00 -5.62 -13.04
N VAL A 78 -11.91 -5.77 -11.71
CA VAL A 78 -11.34 -4.76 -10.80
C VAL A 78 -9.88 -4.45 -11.13
N LYS A 79 -9.06 -5.48 -11.38
CA LYS A 79 -7.65 -5.30 -11.74
C LYS A 79 -7.46 -4.63 -13.10
N ASN A 80 -8.45 -4.72 -13.97
CA ASN A 80 -8.45 -4.12 -15.30
C ASN A 80 -9.10 -2.71 -15.34
N PHE A 81 -9.37 -2.08 -14.20
CA PHE A 81 -9.95 -0.73 -14.18
C PHE A 81 -9.04 0.27 -14.88
N ASN A 82 -9.65 1.01 -15.82
CA ASN A 82 -8.98 2.12 -16.46
C ASN A 82 -9.09 3.38 -15.59
N VAL A 83 -8.02 4.18 -15.57
CA VAL A 83 -7.93 5.45 -14.85
C VAL A 83 -9.08 6.41 -15.20
N ASN A 84 -9.54 6.41 -16.46
CA ASN A 84 -10.62 7.25 -16.95
C ASN A 84 -11.97 6.98 -16.26
N PHE A 85 -12.13 5.81 -15.64
CA PHE A 85 -13.34 5.45 -14.89
C PHE A 85 -13.72 6.51 -13.84
N PHE A 86 -12.74 7.06 -13.12
CA PHE A 86 -13.00 8.02 -12.04
C PHE A 86 -13.37 9.42 -12.55
N GLU A 87 -12.98 9.75 -13.78
CA GLU A 87 -13.29 11.02 -14.45
C GLU A 87 -14.66 10.97 -15.13
N GLU A 88 -15.03 9.82 -15.71
CA GLU A 88 -16.29 9.63 -16.43
C GLU A 88 -17.48 9.38 -15.50
N ILE A 89 -17.24 8.82 -14.31
CA ILE A 89 -18.31 8.53 -13.38
C ILE A 89 -18.84 9.82 -12.76
N GLU A 90 -20.17 9.96 -12.74
CA GLU A 90 -20.83 11.09 -12.10
C GLU A 90 -20.39 11.17 -10.63
N SER A 91 -19.51 12.14 -10.35
CA SER A 91 -18.61 12.16 -9.20
C SER A 91 -19.30 11.88 -7.86
N ASN A 92 -20.57 12.26 -7.72
CA ASN A 92 -21.26 12.22 -6.44
C ASN A 92 -22.02 10.92 -6.18
N LYS A 93 -22.30 10.11 -7.21
CA LYS A 93 -23.17 8.92 -7.09
C LYS A 93 -22.58 7.80 -6.22
N TYR A 94 -21.25 7.71 -6.18
CA TYR A 94 -20.52 6.66 -5.45
C TYR A 94 -19.74 7.17 -4.24
N LEU A 95 -19.93 8.44 -3.88
CA LEU A 95 -19.39 8.98 -2.63
C LEU A 95 -20.26 8.65 -1.42
N LEU A 96 -21.50 8.25 -1.64
CA LEU A 96 -22.40 7.82 -0.58
C LEU A 96 -22.25 6.31 -0.31
N PRO A 97 -22.21 5.90 0.96
CA PRO A 97 -22.08 4.50 1.32
C PRO A 97 -23.28 3.70 0.80
N ILE A 98 -23.01 2.58 0.13
CA ILE A 98 -24.06 1.67 -0.35
C ILE A 98 -24.58 0.77 0.76
N ILE A 99 -23.74 0.46 1.74
CA ILE A 99 -24.10 -0.31 2.93
C ILE A 99 -23.84 0.54 4.18
N ASN A 100 -24.69 0.39 5.18
CA ASN A 100 -24.53 1.09 6.45
C ASN A 100 -23.36 0.48 7.22
N GLY A 101 -22.46 1.33 7.73
CA GLY A 101 -21.31 0.90 8.52
C GLY A 101 -20.27 0.11 7.72
N ASP A 102 -20.05 0.43 6.44
CA ASP A 102 -18.98 -0.21 5.65
C ASP A 102 -17.61 0.15 6.24
N GLY A 103 -16.99 -0.80 6.95
CA GLY A 103 -15.68 -0.61 7.53
C GLY A 103 -14.60 -0.35 6.48
N LEU A 104 -14.77 -0.83 5.23
CA LEU A 104 -13.80 -0.55 4.16
C LEU A 104 -13.77 0.94 3.80
N LEU A 105 -14.87 1.68 3.95
CA LEU A 105 -14.91 3.12 3.70
C LEU A 105 -14.27 3.94 4.83
N MET A 106 -14.09 3.33 6.00
CA MET A 106 -13.47 3.94 7.18
C MET A 106 -11.97 3.69 7.25
N VAL A 107 -11.42 2.80 6.40
CA VAL A 107 -9.97 2.59 6.32
C VAL A 107 -9.33 3.82 5.71
N ASP A 108 -8.45 4.47 6.48
CA ASP A 108 -7.65 5.58 5.98
C ASP A 108 -6.45 5.06 5.18
N ALA A 109 -6.08 5.78 4.13
CA ALA A 109 -4.86 5.54 3.36
C ALA A 109 -3.58 5.44 4.20
N LYS A 110 -3.56 6.09 5.37
CA LYS A 110 -2.45 6.06 6.34
C LYS A 110 -2.33 4.75 7.10
N TRP A 111 -3.28 3.83 6.99
CA TRP A 111 -3.13 2.46 7.50
C TRP A 111 -2.02 1.70 6.77
N ASN A 112 -1.60 2.21 5.61
CA ASN A 112 -0.49 1.67 4.83
C ASN A 112 0.86 2.32 5.19
N ASP A 113 0.98 3.13 6.25
CA ASP A 113 2.29 3.59 6.76
C ASP A 113 3.04 2.39 7.40
N ASP A 114 3.64 1.55 6.55
CA ASP A 114 5.06 1.18 6.55
C ASP A 114 5.83 1.10 7.89
N ASP A 115 5.27 0.48 8.92
CA ASP A 115 6.07 -0.31 9.87
C ASP A 115 6.26 -1.78 9.38
N ILE A 116 5.74 -2.12 8.18
CA ILE A 116 5.79 -3.48 7.58
C ILE A 116 6.33 -3.48 6.12
N THR A 117 7.28 -2.61 5.75
CA THR A 117 7.88 -2.67 4.38
C THR A 117 9.41 -2.56 4.32
N LEU A 118 10.11 -2.62 5.46
CA LEU A 118 11.56 -2.80 5.44
C LEU A 118 11.98 -4.25 5.12
N ALA A 119 11.08 -5.23 5.29
CA ALA A 119 11.42 -6.65 5.06
C ALA A 119 11.43 -7.05 3.57
N ASN A 120 10.61 -6.43 2.73
CA ASN A 120 10.45 -6.84 1.32
C ASN A 120 11.32 -6.05 0.33
N THR A 121 12.00 -4.99 0.79
CA THR A 121 12.94 -4.21 -0.03
C THR A 121 14.39 -4.71 0.09
N ILE A 122 14.72 -5.50 1.12
CA ILE A 122 16.06 -6.07 1.32
C ILE A 122 16.41 -7.09 0.24
N ASP A 123 15.44 -7.87 -0.27
CA ASP A 123 15.72 -8.91 -1.27
C ASP A 123 16.01 -8.38 -2.69
N LYS A 124 15.82 -7.08 -2.96
CA LYS A 124 16.08 -6.48 -4.29
C LYS A 124 17.32 -5.58 -4.34
N MET A 125 18.05 -5.46 -3.22
CA MET A 125 19.26 -4.62 -3.15
C MET A 125 20.57 -5.40 -3.38
N ASP A 126 20.54 -6.72 -3.50
CA ASP A 126 21.73 -7.54 -3.78
C ASP A 126 22.15 -7.55 -5.26
N GLU A 127 21.36 -6.96 -6.16
CA GLU A 127 21.69 -6.83 -7.60
C GLU A 127 22.14 -5.40 -7.97
N LEU A 128 22.89 -4.73 -7.09
CA LEU A 128 23.65 -3.53 -7.47
C LEU A 128 24.88 -3.95 -8.31
N ASP A 129 24.55 -4.27 -9.57
CA ASP A 129 25.35 -4.34 -10.80
C ASP A 129 26.87 -4.35 -10.61
N ASP A 130 27.47 -5.54 -10.80
CA ASP A 130 28.93 -5.78 -10.85
C ASP A 130 29.66 -4.76 -11.75
N SER A 131 28.96 -4.18 -12.74
CA SER A 131 29.51 -3.16 -13.63
C SER A 131 29.91 -1.87 -12.90
N ILE A 132 29.17 -1.46 -11.86
CA ILE A 132 29.48 -0.25 -11.08
C ILE A 132 30.72 -0.49 -10.19
N GLN A 133 30.88 -1.70 -9.65
CA GLN A 133 32.07 -2.05 -8.86
C GLN A 133 33.33 -2.11 -9.73
N GLN A 134 33.20 -2.62 -10.96
CA GLN A 134 34.28 -2.69 -11.93
C GLN A 134 34.76 -1.29 -12.33
N GLU A 135 33.83 -0.36 -12.59
CA GLU A 135 34.12 1.03 -12.96
C GLU A 135 34.80 1.80 -11.82
N LEU A 136 34.37 1.59 -10.57
CA LEU A 136 35.01 2.21 -9.40
C LEU A 136 36.44 1.70 -9.14
N LEU A 137 36.72 0.45 -9.50
CA LEU A 137 38.04 -0.17 -9.39
C LEU A 137 39.01 0.31 -10.49
N GLU A 138 38.51 0.62 -11.67
CA GLU A 138 39.31 1.20 -12.76
C GLU A 138 39.69 2.65 -12.45
N ILE A 139 38.74 3.47 -11.96
CA ILE A 139 38.99 4.85 -11.54
C ILE A 139 40.06 4.92 -10.43
N LYS A 140 40.01 4.01 -9.44
CA LYS A 140 41.02 3.96 -8.36
C LYS A 140 42.43 3.57 -8.84
N LYS A 141 42.53 2.71 -9.86
CA LYS A 141 43.83 2.30 -10.43
C LYS A 141 44.47 3.42 -11.24
N GLU A 142 43.66 4.26 -11.90
CA GLU A 142 44.15 5.43 -12.62
C GLU A 142 44.71 6.51 -11.66
N ASP A 143 44.06 6.74 -10.52
CA ASP A 143 44.55 7.67 -9.50
C ASP A 143 45.85 7.21 -8.80
N GLU A 144 45.99 5.91 -8.52
CA GLU A 144 47.21 5.36 -7.90
C GLU A 144 48.43 5.36 -8.86
N SER A 145 48.18 5.20 -10.16
CA SER A 145 49.22 5.24 -11.18
C SER A 145 49.65 6.68 -11.52
N ALA A 146 48.74 7.65 -11.49
CA ALA A 146 49.07 9.08 -11.61
C ALA A 146 49.96 9.57 -10.44
N MET A 147 49.66 9.15 -9.20
CA MET A 147 50.43 9.56 -8.02
C MET A 147 51.84 8.93 -7.94
N SER A 148 52.07 7.83 -8.67
CA SER A 148 53.37 7.14 -8.76
C SER A 148 54.32 7.77 -9.80
N ILE A 149 53.80 8.50 -10.79
CA ILE A 149 54.59 9.18 -11.83
C ILE A 149 55.15 10.51 -11.32
N GLU A 150 54.40 11.26 -10.51
CA GLU A 150 54.85 12.54 -9.95
C GLU A 150 56.01 12.43 -8.94
N LYS A 151 56.18 11.28 -8.27
CA LYS A 151 57.28 11.05 -7.33
C LYS A 151 58.62 10.72 -8.00
N LYS A 152 58.64 10.33 -9.27
CA LYS A 152 59.89 10.09 -10.03
C LYS A 152 60.46 11.36 -10.68
N SER A 153 59.65 12.39 -10.92
CA SER A 153 60.12 13.60 -11.61
C SER A 153 60.66 14.70 -10.68
N LYS A 154 60.61 14.52 -9.34
CA LYS A 154 61.16 15.48 -8.35
C LYS A 154 62.49 15.04 -7.71
N HIS A 155 63.08 13.92 -8.11
CA HIS A 155 64.35 13.43 -7.52
C HIS A 155 65.60 13.64 -8.40
N SER A 156 65.50 14.38 -9.52
CA SER A 156 66.65 14.61 -10.41
C SER A 156 67.04 16.08 -10.62
N GLU A 157 66.53 17.02 -9.81
CA GLU A 157 66.93 18.44 -9.88
C GLU A 157 67.56 18.99 -8.59
N GLU A 158 67.98 18.12 -7.66
CA GLU A 158 68.86 18.51 -6.54
C GLU A 158 69.96 17.45 -6.38
N ARG A 159 71.22 17.87 -6.64
CA ARG A 159 72.52 17.17 -6.76
C ARG A 159 73.03 17.33 -8.20
N ASP A 160 74.02 18.15 -8.53
CA ASP A 160 75.14 18.65 -7.74
C ASP A 160 75.58 20.04 -8.25
N ASP A 161 76.04 20.85 -7.30
CA ASP A 161 77.00 21.95 -7.47
C ASP A 161 78.28 21.50 -8.21
#